data_AF-A0A2H0MJA6-F1
#
_entry.id   AF-A0A2H0MJA6-F1
#
_cell.length_a   1.000
_cell.length_b   1.000
_cell.length_c   1.000
_cell.angle_alpha   90.00
_cell.angle_beta   90.00
_cell.angle_gamma   90.00
#
_symmetry.space_group_name_H-M   'P 1'
#
loop_
_entity.id
_entity.type
_entity.pdbx_description
1 polymer ?
#
loop_
_entity_poly.entity_id
_entity_poly.type
_entity_poly.pdbx_seq_one_letter_code
_entity_poly.pdbx_strand_id
1 'polypeptide(L)' 'MTEDPAAYEILPFLHSNVRKILDTTEKLQKDLDKWLKHYNEERAHQGYRNRGKRPIDTIKQFVKNVA' A
#
# COMPACT_ATOMS: atom_id res chain seq x y z
N MET A 1 41.82 3.67 -11.19
CA MET A 1 40.55 3.36 -10.51
C MET A 1 40.88 2.68 -9.19
N THR A 2 41.14 3.46 -8.16
CA THR A 2 41.21 2.97 -6.77
C THR A 2 39.90 3.39 -6.12
N GLU A 3 39.11 2.42 -5.65
CA GLU A 3 37.87 2.74 -4.94
C GLU A 3 38.19 3.55 -3.68
N ASP A 4 37.37 4.55 -3.39
CA ASP A 4 37.51 5.42 -2.22
C ASP A 4 37.31 4.61 -0.94
N PRO A 5 38.33 4.43 -0.08
CA PRO A 5 38.23 3.67 1.16
C PRO A 5 37.14 4.20 2.09
N ALA A 6 36.84 5.50 2.03
CA ALA A 6 35.81 6.13 2.85
C ALA A 6 34.40 5.62 2.51
N ALA A 7 34.17 5.17 1.27
CA ALA A 7 32.90 4.57 0.87
C ALA A 7 32.63 3.27 1.65
N TYR A 8 33.66 2.45 1.90
CA TYR A 8 33.52 1.16 2.59
C TYR A 8 33.18 1.31 4.07
N GLU A 9 33.60 2.40 4.71
CA GLU A 9 33.32 2.68 6.12
C GLU A 9 31.85 3.08 6.37
N ILE A 10 31.20 3.73 5.40
CA ILE A 10 29.79 4.15 5.50
C ILE A 10 28.78 3.12 4.97
N LEU A 11 29.24 2.11 4.20
CA LEU A 11 28.39 1.04 3.65
C LEU A 11 27.52 0.33 4.71
N PRO A 12 28.03 -0.04 5.91
CA PRO A 12 27.21 -0.70 6.93
C PRO A 12 26.06 0.19 7.45
N PHE A 13 26.33 1.50 7.59
CA PHE A 13 25.34 2.48 8.05
C PHE A 13 24.27 2.75 6.99
N LEU A 14 24.68 2.95 5.74
CA LEU A 14 23.75 3.16 4.62
C LEU A 14 22.85 1.92 4.42
N HIS A 15 23.42 0.72 4.46
CA HIS A 15 22.66 -0.53 4.35
C HIS A 15 21.66 -0.68 5.50
N SER A 16 22.05 -0.36 6.75
CA SER A 16 21.13 -0.40 7.89
C SER A 16 19.94 0.55 7.73
N ASN A 17 20.17 1.78 7.29
CA ASN A 17 19.11 2.77 7.15
C ASN A 17 18.17 2.49 5.99
N VAL A 18 18.70 2.10 4.83
CA VAL A 18 17.87 1.68 3.68
C VAL A 18 16.99 0.50 4.08
N ARG A 19 17.54 -0.48 4.79
CA ARG A 19 16.77 -1.63 5.27
C ARG A 19 15.63 -1.21 6.22
N LYS A 20 15.90 -0.32 7.18
CA LYS A 20 14.86 0.23 8.07
C LYS A 20 13.75 0.95 7.29
N ILE A 21 14.11 1.74 6.28
CA ILE A 21 13.12 2.44 5.44
C ILE A 21 12.25 1.43 4.66
N LEU A 22 12.85 0.39 4.07
CA LEU A 22 12.11 -0.65 3.38
C LEU A 22 11.19 -1.41 4.34
N ASP A 23 11.68 -1.82 5.50
CA ASP A 23 10.88 -2.53 6.52
C ASP A 23 9.67 -1.68 6.98
N THR A 24 9.88 -0.38 7.20
CA THR A 24 8.77 0.54 7.57
C THR A 24 7.80 0.74 6.42
N THR A 25 8.27 0.82 5.17
CA THR A 25 7.43 0.96 3.98
C THR A 25 6.59 -0.31 3.76
N GLU A 26 7.19 -1.49 3.90
CA GLU A 26 6.46 -2.77 3.80
C GLU A 26 5.39 -2.91 4.88
N LYS A 27 5.70 -2.47 6.11
CA LYS A 27 4.71 -2.47 7.19
C LYS A 27 3.55 -1.51 6.88
N LEU A 28 3.85 -0.29 6.41
CA LEU A 28 2.84 0.68 6.00
C LEU A 28 1.96 0.13 4.87
N GLN A 29 2.56 -0.54 3.88
CA GLN A 29 1.81 -1.16 2.79
C GLN A 29 0.84 -2.22 3.32
N LYS A 30 1.31 -3.11 4.22
CA LYS A 30 0.46 -4.16 4.80
C LYS A 30 -0.72 -3.58 5.58
N ASP A 31 -0.51 -2.48 6.30
CA ASP A 31 -1.59 -1.83 7.05
C ASP A 31 -2.55 -1.07 6.14
N LEU A 32 -2.06 -0.45 5.06
CA LEU A 32 -2.88 0.14 4.01
C LEU A 32 -3.74 -0.92 3.30
N ASP A 33 -3.18 -2.08 2.95
CA ASP A 33 -3.90 -3.17 2.28
C ASP A 33 -5.06 -3.68 3.14
N LYS A 34 -4.83 -3.86 4.44
CA LYS A 34 -5.89 -4.24 5.40
C LYS A 34 -6.98 -3.17 5.46
N TRP A 35 -6.59 -1.89 5.52
CA TRP A 35 -7.54 -0.79 5.56
C TRP A 35 -8.37 -0.71 4.28
N LEU A 36 -7.75 -0.85 3.11
CA LEU A 36 -8.42 -0.86 1.82
C LEU A 36 -9.42 -2.01 1.71
N LYS A 37 -9.06 -3.21 2.18
CA LYS A 37 -9.97 -4.35 2.21
C LYS A 37 -11.20 -4.04 3.06
N HIS A 38 -11.00 -3.61 4.30
CA HIS A 38 -12.10 -3.23 5.19
C HIS A 38 -12.99 -2.13 4.57
N TYR A 39 -12.38 -1.08 4.01
CA TYR A 39 -13.10 0.03 3.41
C TYR A 39 -13.93 -0.39 2.19
N ASN A 40 -13.36 -1.23 1.32
CA ASN A 40 -13.97 -1.62 0.05
C ASN A 40 -14.94 -2.81 0.15
N GLU A 41 -14.75 -3.70 1.11
CA GLU A 41 -15.47 -4.98 1.18
C GLU A 41 -16.37 -5.14 2.40
N GLU A 42 -16.25 -4.29 3.42
CA GLU A 42 -17.00 -4.45 4.67
C GLU A 42 -17.87 -3.24 4.99
N ARG A 43 -17.39 -2.01 4.71
CA ARG A 43 -18.15 -0.79 5.00
C ARG A 43 -19.15 -0.41 3.91
N ALA A 44 -20.41 -0.26 4.30
CA ALA A 44 -21.42 0.43 3.53
C ALA A 44 -21.18 1.95 3.57
N HIS A 45 -21.24 2.61 2.41
CA HIS A 45 -21.05 4.07 2.32
C HIS A 45 -22.31 4.76 1.80
N GLN A 46 -22.76 5.80 2.50
CA GLN A 46 -23.96 6.56 2.16
C GLN A 46 -23.74 7.60 1.04
N GLY A 47 -22.52 7.72 0.51
CA GLY A 47 -22.22 8.64 -0.58
C GLY A 47 -23.05 8.34 -1.83
N TYR A 48 -23.33 9.37 -2.64
CA TYR A 48 -24.21 9.33 -3.81
C TYR A 48 -23.98 8.15 -4.76
N ARG A 49 -22.71 7.76 -4.98
CA ARG A 49 -22.34 6.66 -5.88
C ARG A 49 -22.60 5.28 -5.29
N ASN A 50 -22.44 5.12 -3.98
CA ASN A 50 -22.56 3.83 -3.33
C ASN A 50 -23.96 3.60 -2.75
N ARG A 51 -24.71 4.65 -2.41
CA ARG A 51 -26.11 4.60 -1.96
C ARG A 51 -26.34 3.56 -0.85
N GLY A 52 -25.45 3.53 0.14
CA GLY A 52 -25.50 2.58 1.25
C GLY A 52 -24.92 1.19 0.93
N LYS A 53 -24.42 0.95 -0.28
CA LYS A 53 -23.70 -0.28 -0.63
C LYS A 53 -22.22 -0.17 -0.27
N ARG A 54 -21.55 -1.32 -0.26
CA ARG A 54 -20.09 -1.36 -0.18
C ARG A 54 -19.50 -0.99 -1.54
N PRO A 55 -18.31 -0.37 -1.61
CA PRO A 55 -17.71 0.05 -2.89
C PRO A 55 -17.59 -1.12 -3.88
N ILE A 56 -17.19 -2.30 -3.40
CA ILE A 56 -17.02 -3.48 -4.25
C ILE A 56 -18.33 -3.95 -4.90
N ASP A 57 -19.47 -3.78 -4.21
CA ASP A 57 -20.77 -4.19 -4.75
C ASP A 57 -21.18 -3.29 -5.92
N THR A 58 -20.88 -1.99 -5.84
CA THR A 58 -21.10 -1.04 -6.93
C THR A 58 -20.24 -1.39 -8.16
N ILE A 59 -18.97 -1.72 -7.96
CA ILE A 59 -18.05 -2.11 -9.04
C ILE A 59 -18.53 -3.41 -9.70
N LYS A 60 -18.88 -4.43 -8.90
CA LYS A 60 -19.40 -5.70 -9.41
C LYS A 60 -20.66 -5.51 -10.23
N GLN A 61 -21.56 -4.62 -9.81
CA GLN A 61 -22.77 -4.27 -10.59
C GLN A 61 -22.41 -3.63 -11.92
N PHE A 62 -21.47 -2.68 -11.93
CA PHE A 62 -21.00 -2.05 -13.17
C PHE A 62 -20.42 -3.08 -14.15
N VAL A 63 -19.49 -3.93 -13.69
CA VAL A 63 -18.85 -4.95 -14.55
C VAL A 63 -19.89 -5.90 -15.15
N LYS A 64 -20.88 -6.33 -14.38
CA LYS A 64 -21.98 -7.18 -14.90
C LYS A 64 -22.86 -6.51 -15.95
N ASN A 65 -22.96 -5.19 -15.92
CA ASN A 65 -23.79 -4.44 -16.86
C ASN A 65 -23.05 -4.08 -18.15
N VAL A 66 -21.71 -4.20 -18.16
CA VAL A 66 -20.85 -3.84 -19.29
C VAL A 66 -20.29 -5.08 -20.00
N ALA A 67 -20.24 -6.23 -19.31
CA ALA A 67 -19.95 -7.54 -19.89
C ALA A 67 -21.21 -8.16 -20.51
#